data_AF-A0A2I0F9E5-F1
#
_entry.id   AF-A0A2I0F9E5-F1
#
_cell.length_a   1.000
_cell.length_b   1.000
_cell.length_c   1.000
_cell.angle_alpha   90.00
_cell.angle_beta   90.00
_cell.angle_gamma   90.00
#
_symmetry.space_group_name_H-M   'P 1'
#
loop_
_entity.id
_entity.type
_entity.pdbx_description
1 polymer ?
#
loop_
_entity_poly.entity_id
_entity_poly.type
_entity_poly.pdbx_seq_one_letter_code
_entity_poly.pdbx_strand_id
1 'polypeptide(L)'
;MQTKSFIYNANASAHNNNFLNADNAVIEDNHGQWTAIIAPPMTLTAALLSQHGISANSALIIHKAKINNKFHTLLKAAQSPTISAVVTWDDELTADEIFQVKATMKSYNTECVIQSNKKLH
;
A
#
# COMPACT_ATOMS: atom_id res chain seq x y z
N MET A 1 32.04 -21.69 19.41
CA MET A 1 31.37 -23.00 19.33
C MET A 1 30.03 -22.86 20.05
N GLN A 2 28.91 -23.11 19.33
CA GLN A 2 27.51 -23.27 19.78
C GLN A 2 26.79 -22.06 20.46
N THR A 3 25.46 -21.82 20.42
CA THR A 3 24.29 -22.11 19.54
C THR A 3 23.06 -21.41 20.20
N LYS A 4 22.26 -20.61 19.43
CA LYS A 4 20.81 -20.21 19.57
C LYS A 4 20.33 -19.59 20.91
N SER A 5 19.24 -18.81 21.06
CA SER A 5 17.92 -18.67 20.40
C SER A 5 17.28 -17.30 20.72
N PHE A 6 16.24 -16.92 19.96
CA PHE A 6 15.37 -15.74 20.16
C PHE A 6 14.32 -15.92 21.27
N ILE A 7 13.91 -14.83 21.92
CA ILE A 7 12.62 -14.71 22.63
C ILE A 7 11.99 -13.35 22.27
N TYR A 8 10.86 -13.39 21.56
CA TYR A 8 9.92 -12.26 21.48
C TYR A 8 9.17 -12.17 22.80
N ASN A 9 9.04 -10.97 23.37
CA ASN A 9 8.07 -10.71 24.43
C ASN A 9 7.24 -9.49 24.04
N ALA A 10 6.03 -9.75 23.57
CA ALA A 10 4.96 -8.77 23.56
C ALA A 10 4.46 -8.65 25.00
N ASN A 11 4.70 -7.52 25.65
CA ASN A 11 3.94 -7.17 26.84
C ASN A 11 3.70 -5.66 26.93
N ALA A 12 2.41 -5.35 27.03
CA ALA A 12 1.85 -4.02 27.17
C ALA A 12 2.34 -3.35 28.45
N SER A 13 2.41 -2.02 28.43
CA SER A 13 2.37 -1.21 29.65
C SER A 13 1.68 0.12 29.31
N ALA A 14 0.42 0.21 29.72
CA ALA A 14 -0.25 1.48 29.91
C ALA A 14 0.48 2.25 31.01
N HIS A 15 0.73 3.56 30.84
CA HIS A 15 0.78 4.51 31.96
C HIS A 15 0.55 5.95 31.50
N ASN A 16 -0.27 6.61 32.31
CA ASN A 16 -0.72 7.99 32.26
C ASN A 16 0.39 8.98 32.71
N ASN A 17 0.19 10.25 32.37
CA ASN A 17 0.75 11.49 32.94
C ASN A 17 1.80 12.27 32.12
N ASN A 18 1.28 13.30 31.44
CA ASN A 18 1.62 14.72 31.50
C ASN A 18 3.08 15.23 31.39
N PHE A 19 3.24 16.10 30.39
CA PHE A 19 4.23 17.17 30.16
C PHE A 19 5.69 16.78 29.88
N LEU A 20 6.14 17.06 28.65
CA LEU A 20 7.33 17.88 28.34
C LEU A 20 7.35 18.20 26.84
N ASN A 21 7.53 19.49 26.53
CA ASN A 21 7.71 20.03 25.18
C ASN A 21 8.79 19.28 24.40
N ALA A 22 8.46 18.87 23.19
CA ALA A 22 9.41 18.77 22.08
C ALA A 22 8.66 19.14 20.81
N ASP A 23 9.23 20.09 20.07
CA ASP A 23 8.86 20.48 18.71
C ASP A 23 8.95 19.30 17.73
N ASN A 24 8.01 18.36 17.84
CA ASN A 24 7.68 17.48 16.75
C ASN A 24 6.40 18.02 16.16
N ALA A 25 6.54 18.88 15.16
CA ALA A 25 5.62 18.80 14.04
C ALA A 25 5.69 17.36 13.52
N VAL A 26 4.96 16.46 14.17
CA VAL A 26 4.48 15.25 13.52
C VAL A 26 3.53 15.81 12.48
N ILE A 27 4.08 16.16 11.33
CA ILE A 27 3.32 16.12 10.10
C ILE A 27 3.04 14.63 9.94
N GLU A 28 2.07 14.14 10.71
CA GLU A 28 1.42 12.88 10.46
C GLU A 28 0.64 13.15 9.19
N ASP A 29 1.37 13.11 8.09
CA ASP A 29 0.79 13.01 6.78
C ASP A 29 0.21 11.60 6.70
N ASN A 30 -0.88 11.38 7.45
CA ASN A 30 -1.69 10.18 7.48
C ASN A 30 -2.49 10.13 6.17
N HIS A 31 -1.79 10.20 5.04
CA HIS A 31 -2.35 9.89 3.74
C HIS A 31 -2.67 8.40 3.73
N GLY A 32 -3.90 8.09 4.13
CA GLY A 32 -4.54 6.79 4.00
C GLY A 32 -4.02 5.68 4.89
N GLN A 33 -4.90 4.71 5.16
CA GLN A 33 -4.52 3.41 5.71
C GLN A 33 -4.66 2.30 4.66
N TRP A 34 -5.27 2.60 3.52
CA TRP A 34 -5.69 1.62 2.55
C TRP A 34 -4.66 1.43 1.44
N THR A 35 -4.36 0.17 1.16
CA THR A 35 -3.67 -0.24 -0.06
C THR A 35 -4.71 -0.58 -1.13
N ALA A 36 -4.77 0.19 -2.20
CA ALA A 36 -5.61 -0.12 -3.36
C ALA A 36 -4.89 -1.12 -4.28
N ILE A 37 -5.47 -2.30 -4.48
CA ILE A 37 -4.95 -3.33 -5.37
C ILE A 37 -5.87 -3.43 -6.57
N ILE A 38 -5.40 -2.94 -7.71
CA ILE A 38 -6.22 -2.68 -8.90
C ILE A 38 -5.82 -3.64 -10.02
N ALA A 39 -6.82 -4.32 -10.59
CA ALA A 39 -6.68 -5.29 -11.65
C ALA A 39 -5.66 -6.42 -11.38
N PRO A 40 -5.71 -7.12 -10.23
CA PRO A 40 -4.85 -8.28 -10.02
C PRO A 40 -5.13 -9.37 -11.07
N PRO A 41 -4.09 -10.01 -11.63
CA PRO A 41 -4.21 -11.09 -12.61
C PRO A 41 -4.70 -12.39 -11.97
N MET A 42 -4.72 -12.45 -10.63
CA MET A 42 -5.14 -13.59 -9.85
C MET A 42 -6.09 -13.15 -8.73
N THR A 43 -6.80 -14.13 -8.16
CA THR A 43 -7.55 -13.89 -6.92
C THR A 43 -6.57 -13.77 -5.76
N LEU A 44 -6.66 -12.69 -5.00
CA LEU A 44 -5.82 -12.47 -3.83
C LEU A 44 -6.53 -12.98 -2.58
N THR A 45 -5.87 -13.86 -1.84
CA THR A 45 -6.33 -14.32 -0.53
C THR A 45 -5.71 -13.45 0.58
N ALA A 46 -6.34 -13.39 1.74
CA ALA A 46 -5.77 -12.68 2.91
C ALA A 46 -4.37 -13.19 3.28
N ALA A 47 -4.12 -14.51 3.12
CA ALA A 47 -2.82 -15.11 3.34
C ALA A 47 -1.76 -14.59 2.34
N LEU A 48 -2.12 -14.50 1.06
CA LEU A 48 -1.21 -13.98 0.03
C LEU A 48 -0.91 -12.49 0.24
N LEU A 49 -1.90 -11.69 0.62
CA LEU A 49 -1.68 -10.28 0.99
C LEU A 49 -0.70 -10.15 2.16
N SER A 50 -0.88 -10.98 3.19
CA SER A 50 -0.03 -10.98 4.39
C SER A 50 1.42 -11.35 4.06
N GLN A 51 1.64 -12.29 3.12
CA GLN A 51 2.98 -12.63 2.62
C GLN A 51 3.69 -11.45 1.96
N HIS A 52 2.93 -10.52 1.37
CA HIS A 52 3.44 -9.28 0.78
C HIS A 52 3.43 -8.09 1.75
N GLY A 53 3.18 -8.32 3.05
CA GLY A 53 3.15 -7.26 4.06
C GLY A 53 1.90 -6.37 4.01
N ILE A 54 0.88 -6.74 3.22
CA ILE A 54 -0.38 -6.00 3.10
C ILE A 54 -1.40 -6.59 4.06
N SER A 55 -1.96 -5.77 4.94
CA SER A 55 -3.05 -6.18 5.83
C SER A 55 -4.34 -6.34 5.03
N ALA A 56 -4.99 -7.51 5.14
CA ALA A 56 -6.28 -7.77 4.50
C ALA A 56 -7.40 -6.83 5.00
N ASN A 57 -7.28 -6.31 6.23
CA ASN A 57 -8.25 -5.38 6.82
C ASN A 57 -8.13 -3.95 6.25
N SER A 58 -7.04 -3.66 5.54
CA SER A 58 -6.79 -2.36 4.93
C SER A 58 -6.41 -2.49 3.46
N ALA A 59 -6.90 -3.55 2.80
CA ALA A 59 -6.73 -3.76 1.37
C ALA A 59 -8.06 -3.51 0.64
N LEU A 60 -8.05 -2.62 -0.35
CA LEU A 60 -9.17 -2.41 -1.27
C LEU A 60 -8.84 -3.09 -2.60
N ILE A 61 -9.52 -4.20 -2.91
CA ILE A 61 -9.26 -4.95 -4.15
C ILE A 61 -10.33 -4.62 -5.20
N ILE A 62 -9.89 -4.15 -6.37
CA ILE A 62 -10.76 -3.92 -7.53
C ILE A 62 -10.33 -4.87 -8.65
N HIS A 63 -11.14 -5.91 -8.90
CA HIS A 63 -10.85 -6.90 -9.93
C HIS A 63 -11.03 -6.34 -11.34
N LYS A 64 -10.21 -6.83 -12.30
CA LYS A 64 -10.21 -6.40 -13.71
C LYS A 64 -11.60 -6.39 -14.35
N ALA A 65 -12.42 -7.41 -14.06
CA ALA A 65 -13.79 -7.51 -14.57
C ALA A 65 -14.75 -6.39 -14.12
N LYS A 66 -14.36 -5.57 -13.13
CA LYS A 66 -15.14 -4.42 -12.63
C LYS A 66 -14.57 -3.07 -13.09
N ILE A 67 -13.53 -3.08 -13.92
CA ILE A 67 -12.80 -1.89 -14.34
C ILE A 67 -13.12 -1.61 -15.81
N ASN A 68 -13.81 -0.48 -16.06
CA ASN A 68 -14.09 -0.04 -17.43
C ASN A 68 -12.89 0.72 -18.03
N ASN A 69 -12.16 1.46 -17.21
CA ASN A 69 -10.96 2.19 -17.60
C ASN A 69 -9.93 2.09 -16.47
N LYS A 70 -8.84 1.39 -16.72
CA LYS A 70 -7.81 1.08 -15.73
C LYS A 70 -7.05 2.34 -15.30
N PHE A 71 -6.62 3.16 -16.26
CA PHE A 71 -5.93 4.41 -15.99
C PHE A 71 -6.76 5.36 -15.11
N HIS A 72 -8.03 5.58 -15.47
CA HIS A 72 -8.92 6.44 -14.69
C HIS A 72 -9.15 5.92 -13.26
N THR A 73 -9.24 4.61 -13.10
CA THR A 73 -9.39 3.97 -11.79
C THR A 73 -8.13 4.16 -10.94
N LEU A 74 -6.95 3.99 -11.54
CA LEU A 74 -5.67 4.23 -10.88
C LEU A 74 -5.49 5.69 -10.49
N LEU A 75 -5.84 6.62 -11.38
CA LEU A 75 -5.73 8.05 -11.11
C LEU A 75 -6.64 8.48 -9.96
N LYS A 76 -7.88 7.96 -9.93
CA LYS A 76 -8.80 8.19 -8.80
C LYS A 76 -8.28 7.64 -7.48
N ALA A 77 -7.74 6.42 -7.49
CA ALA A 77 -7.13 5.85 -6.30
C ALA A 77 -5.92 6.69 -5.84
N ALA A 78 -5.11 7.17 -6.79
CA ALA A 78 -3.93 7.97 -6.50
C ALA A 78 -4.23 9.38 -5.97
N GLN A 79 -5.38 9.93 -6.32
CA GLN A 79 -5.87 11.22 -5.81
C GLN A 79 -6.63 11.08 -4.48
N SER A 80 -6.90 9.86 -4.02
CA SER A 80 -7.69 9.65 -2.82
C SER A 80 -6.85 9.89 -1.57
N PRO A 81 -7.29 10.75 -0.64
CA PRO A 81 -6.55 11.00 0.61
C PRO A 81 -6.55 9.79 1.55
N THR A 82 -7.41 8.79 1.29
CA THR A 82 -7.52 7.59 2.12
C THR A 82 -6.67 6.41 1.63
N ILE A 83 -6.03 6.54 0.46
CA ILE A 83 -5.18 5.51 -0.13
C ILE A 83 -3.72 5.87 0.12
N SER A 84 -2.99 5.00 0.82
CA SER A 84 -1.55 5.18 1.10
C SER A 84 -0.66 4.52 0.06
N ALA A 85 -1.19 3.51 -0.64
CA ALA A 85 -0.47 2.79 -1.67
C ALA A 85 -1.39 2.27 -2.77
N VAL A 86 -0.89 2.26 -4.01
CA VAL A 86 -1.55 1.66 -5.16
C VAL A 86 -0.67 0.54 -5.71
N VAL A 87 -1.23 -0.66 -5.81
CA VAL A 87 -0.62 -1.83 -6.43
C VAL A 87 -1.39 -2.18 -7.70
N THR A 88 -0.70 -2.26 -8.83
CA THR A 88 -1.29 -2.64 -10.13
C THR A 88 -0.28 -3.42 -10.97
N TRP A 89 -0.75 -3.98 -12.08
CA TRP A 89 0.07 -4.64 -13.10
C TRP A 89 0.23 -3.72 -14.31
N ASP A 90 1.34 -3.85 -15.03
CA ASP A 90 1.68 -3.01 -16.20
C ASP A 90 0.91 -3.36 -17.48
N ASP A 91 0.01 -4.34 -17.45
CA ASP A 91 -0.82 -4.68 -18.60
C ASP A 91 -1.76 -3.51 -18.95
N GLU A 92 -1.87 -3.18 -20.24
CA GLU A 92 -2.86 -2.22 -20.76
C GLU A 92 -2.67 -0.75 -20.30
N LEU A 93 -1.48 -0.38 -19.80
CA LEU A 93 -1.11 1.00 -19.51
C LEU A 93 0.01 1.49 -20.43
N THR A 94 -0.13 2.72 -20.91
CA THR A 94 0.93 3.43 -21.62
C THR A 94 1.98 3.98 -20.64
N ALA A 95 3.16 4.32 -21.17
CA ALA A 95 4.22 4.92 -20.36
C ALA A 95 3.80 6.26 -19.72
N ASP A 96 3.03 7.08 -20.45
CA ASP A 96 2.54 8.37 -19.98
C ASP A 96 1.52 8.22 -18.84
N GLU A 97 0.62 7.26 -18.95
CA GLU A 97 -0.35 6.93 -17.89
C GLU A 97 0.35 6.45 -16.62
N ILE A 98 1.36 5.57 -16.78
CA ILE A 98 2.20 5.11 -15.65
C ILE A 98 2.90 6.30 -14.99
N PHE A 99 3.49 7.18 -15.80
CA PHE A 99 4.18 8.37 -15.30
C PHE A 99 3.22 9.27 -14.50
N GLN A 100 2.03 9.53 -15.03
CA GLN A 100 1.05 10.40 -14.38
C GLN A 100 0.56 9.82 -13.04
N VAL A 101 0.29 8.51 -12.96
CA VAL A 101 -0.11 7.86 -11.71
C VAL A 101 1.01 7.94 -10.67
N LYS A 102 2.26 7.65 -11.06
CA LYS A 102 3.43 7.74 -10.15
C LYS A 102 3.67 9.17 -9.68
N ALA A 103 3.58 10.15 -10.58
CA ALA A 103 3.74 11.56 -10.25
C ALA A 103 2.66 12.03 -9.26
N THR A 104 1.42 11.58 -9.46
CA THR A 104 0.30 11.88 -8.56
C THR A 104 0.55 11.30 -7.16
N MET A 105 0.86 10.00 -7.05
CA MET A 105 1.16 9.37 -5.76
C MET A 105 2.34 10.04 -5.05
N LYS A 106 3.41 10.34 -5.77
CA LYS A 106 4.58 11.06 -5.22
C LYS A 106 4.21 12.44 -4.66
N SER A 107 3.29 13.16 -5.30
CA SER A 107 2.84 14.48 -4.83
C SER A 107 2.09 14.42 -3.50
N TYR A 108 1.49 13.27 -3.18
CA TYR A 108 0.80 12.99 -1.92
C TYR A 108 1.65 12.18 -0.93
N ASN A 109 2.96 12.03 -1.20
CA ASN A 109 3.88 11.23 -0.37
C ASN A 109 3.44 9.75 -0.20
N THR A 110 2.71 9.20 -1.18
CA THR A 110 2.18 7.83 -1.18
C THR A 110 2.91 6.92 -2.18
N GLU A 111 2.84 5.61 -1.97
CA GLU A 111 3.63 4.63 -2.74
C GLU A 111 2.87 4.06 -3.95
N CYS A 112 3.51 4.02 -5.12
CA CYS A 112 2.96 3.36 -6.31
C CYS A 112 3.81 2.16 -6.73
N VAL A 113 3.25 0.96 -6.61
CA VAL A 113 3.88 -0.29 -7.01
C VAL A 113 3.21 -0.80 -8.28
N ILE A 114 3.95 -0.76 -9.39
CA ILE A 114 3.52 -1.34 -10.67
C ILE A 114 4.34 -2.61 -10.90
N GLN A 115 3.66 -3.74 -10.82
CA GLN A 115 4.23 -5.07 -11.04
C GLN A 115 4.29 -5.36 -12.54
N SER A 116 5.45 -5.75 -13.03
CA SER A 116 5.57 -6.25 -14.40
C SER A 116 5.13 -7.71 -14.49
N ASN A 117 4.28 -8.03 -15.46
CA ASN A 117 3.81 -9.41 -15.69
C ASN A 117 4.90 -10.40 -16.17
N LYS A 118 6.15 -9.96 -16.33
CA LYS A 118 7.25 -10.72 -16.95
C LYS A 118 7.75 -11.97 -16.18
N LYS A 119 7.17 -12.35 -15.04
CA LYS A 119 7.67 -13.47 -14.21
C LYS A 119 6.60 -14.29 -13.49
N LEU A 120 5.56 -14.73 -14.19
CA LEU A 120 4.74 -15.87 -13.76
C LEU A 120 4.73 -16.90 -14.89
N HIS A 121 5.89 -17.55 -15.10
CA HIS A 121 6.06 -18.73 -15.93
C HIS A 121 6.42 -19.91 -15.04
#